data_AF-A9NG70-F1
#
_entry.id   AF-A9NG70-F1
#
_cell.length_a   1.000
_cell.length_b   1.000
_cell.length_c   1.000
_cell.angle_alpha   90.00
_cell.angle_beta   90.00
_cell.angle_gamma   90.00
#
_symmetry.space_group_name_H-M   'P 1'
#
loop_
_entity.id
_entity.type
_entity.pdbx_description
1 polymer ?
#
loop_
_entity_poly.entity_id
_entity_poly.type
_entity_poly.pdbx_seq_one_letter_code
_entity_poly.pdbx_strand_id
1 'polypeptide(L)'
;MISKRKQRFSLFKHRYLLAYFYASIAWLIAGTTFGILSILKVDYPAWHVLIYAIPVSSLVLLWFFFFWRQIKYIFLYFTLFQWSLALSITLLIGDIYNYWVYIIILPIYLFILFMLYVIYIRKR
;
A
#
# COMPACT_ATOMS: atom_id res chain seq x y z
N MET A 1 46.75 9.25 -17.22
CA MET A 1 46.14 8.64 -16.00
C MET A 1 44.63 8.82 -16.07
N ILE A 2 43.91 7.83 -16.58
CA ILE A 2 42.46 7.89 -16.76
C ILE A 2 41.81 7.72 -15.39
N SER A 3 41.18 8.80 -14.90
CA SER A 3 40.45 8.75 -13.63
C SER A 3 39.31 7.75 -13.75
N LYS A 4 39.35 6.69 -12.92
CA LYS A 4 38.22 5.79 -12.66
C LYS A 4 37.11 6.59 -11.96
N ARG A 5 36.40 7.45 -12.70
CA ARG A 5 35.20 8.13 -12.22
C ARG A 5 34.08 7.08 -12.10
N LYS A 6 34.00 6.51 -10.90
CA LYS A 6 32.80 5.93 -10.27
C LYS A 6 31.87 5.19 -11.23
N GLN A 7 32.04 3.88 -11.32
CA GLN A 7 30.92 2.96 -11.48
C GLN A 7 29.92 3.25 -10.36
N ARG A 8 29.02 4.22 -10.57
CA ARG A 8 27.81 4.33 -9.76
C ARG A 8 26.97 3.13 -10.13
N PHE A 9 27.06 2.10 -9.29
CA PHE A 9 26.26 0.89 -9.32
C PHE A 9 24.90 1.11 -9.97
N SER A 10 24.59 0.32 -10.99
CA SER A 10 23.27 0.23 -11.63
C SER A 10 22.21 -0.41 -10.71
N LEU A 11 22.36 -0.30 -9.39
CA LEU A 11 21.40 -0.76 -8.38
C LEU A 11 20.07 0.00 -8.47
N PHE A 12 20.06 1.19 -9.09
CA PHE A 12 18.83 1.96 -9.30
C PHE A 12 17.90 1.38 -10.38
N LYS A 13 18.36 0.47 -11.24
CA LYS A 13 17.52 -0.10 -12.31
C LYS A 13 16.48 -1.09 -11.77
N HIS A 14 16.77 -1.76 -10.66
CA HIS A 14 15.92 -2.81 -10.08
C HIS A 14 15.24 -2.37 -8.77
N ARG A 15 15.34 -1.10 -8.40
CA ARG A 15 14.77 -0.59 -7.13
C ARG A 15 13.27 -0.88 -7.01
N TYR A 16 12.52 -0.77 -8.11
CA TYR A 16 11.09 -1.07 -8.12
C TYR A 16 10.81 -2.53 -7.78
N LEU A 17 11.60 -3.47 -8.30
CA LEU A 17 11.46 -4.91 -7.99
C LEU A 17 11.67 -5.17 -6.50
N LEU A 18 12.60 -4.45 -5.88
CA LEU A 18 12.84 -4.56 -4.44
C LEU A 18 11.60 -4.11 -3.65
N ALA A 19 10.98 -2.97 -4.01
CA ALA A 19 9.73 -2.53 -3.36
C ALA A 19 8.58 -3.54 -3.53
N TYR A 20 8.39 -4.09 -4.74
CA TYR A 20 7.38 -5.11 -4.99
C TYR A 20 7.66 -6.42 -4.24
N PHE A 21 8.94 -6.78 -4.05
CA PHE A 21 9.33 -7.93 -3.24
C PHE A 21 8.99 -7.73 -1.76
N TYR A 22 9.21 -6.54 -1.19
CA TYR A 22 8.76 -6.27 0.19
C TYR A 22 7.24 -6.27 0.30
N ALA A 23 6.54 -5.78 -0.72
CA ALA A 23 5.08 -5.81 -0.75
C ALA A 23 4.50 -7.23 -0.85
N SER A 24 5.19 -8.15 -1.54
CA SER A 24 4.75 -9.55 -1.67
C SER A 24 4.90 -10.34 -0.37
N ILE A 25 5.74 -9.91 0.57
CA ILE A 25 5.82 -10.51 1.92
C ILE A 25 4.45 -10.43 2.61
N ALA A 26 3.72 -9.30 2.48
CA ALA A 26 2.38 -9.18 3.04
C ALA A 26 1.41 -10.22 2.47
N TRP A 27 1.54 -10.52 1.17
CA TRP A 27 0.73 -11.55 0.50
C TRP A 27 1.12 -12.97 0.92
N LEU A 28 2.41 -13.24 1.13
CA LEU A 28 2.86 -14.53 1.68
C LEU A 28 2.30 -14.77 3.08
N ILE A 29 2.34 -13.76 3.95
CA ILE A 29 1.76 -13.83 5.30
C ILE A 29 0.24 -14.05 5.22
N ALA A 30 -0.44 -13.31 4.34
CA ALA A 30 -1.88 -13.46 4.17
C ALA A 30 -2.27 -14.84 3.63
N GLY A 31 -1.54 -15.36 2.64
CA GLY A 31 -1.79 -16.68 2.05
C GLY A 31 -1.52 -17.83 3.02
N THR A 32 -0.44 -17.74 3.81
CA THR A 32 -0.14 -18.74 4.85
C THR A 32 -1.19 -18.72 5.96
N THR A 33 -1.57 -17.53 6.44
CA THR A 33 -2.62 -17.36 7.45
C THR A 33 -3.96 -17.86 6.93
N PHE A 34 -4.32 -17.56 5.68
CA PHE A 34 -5.52 -18.07 5.02
C PHE A 34 -5.53 -19.61 5.01
N GLY A 35 -4.44 -20.24 4.58
CA GLY A 35 -4.33 -21.71 4.57
C GLY A 35 -4.50 -22.32 5.95
N ILE A 36 -3.87 -21.75 6.98
CA ILE A 36 -3.99 -22.19 8.37
C ILE A 36 -5.43 -22.08 8.86
N LEU A 37 -6.08 -20.92 8.66
CA LEU A 37 -7.46 -20.69 9.08
C LEU A 37 -8.45 -21.62 8.38
N SER A 38 -8.24 -21.89 7.08
CA SER A 38 -9.07 -22.82 6.32
C SER A 38 -8.94 -24.26 6.81
N ILE A 39 -7.74 -24.70 7.18
CA ILE A 39 -7.51 -26.06 7.73
C ILE A 39 -8.16 -26.20 9.11
N LEU A 40 -8.02 -25.19 9.96
CA LEU A 40 -8.54 -25.18 11.32
C LEU A 40 -10.08 -25.01 11.39
N LYS A 41 -10.74 -24.76 10.25
CA LYS A 41 -12.20 -24.50 10.16
C LYS A 41 -12.68 -23.50 11.22
N VAL A 42 -11.92 -22.43 11.41
CA VAL A 42 -12.30 -21.36 12.33
C VAL A 42 -13.58 -20.70 11.81
N ASP A 43 -14.53 -20.39 12.70
CA ASP A 43 -15.74 -19.58 12.41
C ASP A 43 -15.37 -18.10 12.15
N TYR A 44 -14.48 -17.90 11.18
CA TYR A 44 -14.07 -16.60 10.70
C TYR A 44 -13.95 -16.68 9.17
N PRO A 45 -14.48 -15.69 8.43
CA PRO A 45 -14.35 -15.66 6.99
C PRO A 45 -12.89 -15.44 6.57
N ALA A 46 -12.12 -16.53 6.45
CA ALA A 46 -10.67 -16.53 6.25
C ALA A 46 -10.22 -15.67 5.04
N TRP A 47 -11.07 -15.52 4.03
CA TRP A 47 -10.81 -14.67 2.86
C TRP A 47 -10.61 -13.18 3.19
N HIS A 48 -11.10 -12.70 4.35
CA HIS A 48 -10.86 -11.33 4.82
C HIS A 48 -9.36 -11.03 4.97
N VAL A 49 -8.57 -12.04 5.33
CA VAL A 49 -7.12 -11.90 5.51
C VAL A 49 -6.42 -11.50 4.20
N LEU A 50 -6.92 -11.99 3.06
CA LEU A 50 -6.39 -11.61 1.73
C LEU A 50 -6.70 -10.15 1.42
N ILE A 51 -7.86 -9.67 1.83
CA ILE A 51 -8.25 -8.27 1.64
C ILE A 51 -7.41 -7.35 2.50
N TYR A 52 -7.12 -7.74 3.74
CA TYR A 52 -6.24 -6.99 4.63
C TYR A 52 -4.79 -6.91 4.12
N ALA A 53 -4.37 -7.81 3.22
CA ALA A 53 -3.06 -7.73 2.57
C ALA A 53 -2.95 -6.54 1.59
N ILE A 54 -4.07 -6.07 1.02
CA ILE A 54 -4.10 -4.97 0.03
C ILE A 54 -3.66 -3.64 0.66
N PRO A 55 -4.24 -3.15 1.77
CA PRO A 55 -3.78 -1.91 2.38
C PRO A 55 -2.35 -2.05 2.92
N VAL A 56 -1.97 -3.20 3.48
CA VAL A 56 -0.60 -3.42 3.99
C VAL A 56 0.43 -3.34 2.86
N SER A 57 0.22 -4.06 1.76
CA SER A 57 1.12 -4.04 0.60
C SER A 57 1.16 -2.66 -0.07
N SER A 58 0.02 -1.98 -0.16
CA SER A 58 -0.07 -0.61 -0.69
C SER A 58 0.69 0.41 0.19
N LEU A 59 0.63 0.26 1.52
CA LEU A 59 1.39 1.08 2.47
C LEU A 59 2.90 0.91 2.26
N VAL A 60 3.38 -0.34 2.15
CA VAL A 60 4.80 -0.63 1.90
C VAL A 60 5.27 0.04 0.62
N LEU A 61 4.53 -0.12 -0.49
CA LEU A 61 4.86 0.50 -1.76
C LEU A 61 4.89 2.03 -1.65
N LEU A 62 3.88 2.62 -1.01
CA LEU A 62 3.78 4.05 -0.75
C LEU A 62 5.04 4.59 -0.05
N TRP A 63 5.55 3.92 0.99
CA TRP A 63 6.80 4.29 1.66
C TRP A 63 8.02 4.32 0.73
N PHE A 64 8.19 3.29 -0.11
CA PHE A 64 9.29 3.26 -1.09
C PHE A 64 9.18 4.38 -2.12
N PHE A 65 7.97 4.65 -2.63
CA PHE A 65 7.77 5.71 -3.63
C PHE A 65 7.88 7.12 -3.03
N PHE A 66 7.55 7.30 -1.74
CA PHE A 66 7.87 8.53 -0.99
C PHE A 66 9.38 8.77 -0.96
N PHE A 67 10.16 7.75 -0.62
CA PHE A 67 11.63 7.86 -0.57
C PHE A 67 12.24 8.19 -1.94
N TRP A 68 11.69 7.63 -3.02
CA TRP A 68 12.15 7.93 -4.39
C TRP A 68 11.52 9.17 -5.03
N ARG A 69 10.64 9.89 -4.30
CA ARG A 69 9.92 11.10 -4.76
C ARG A 69 9.21 10.91 -6.10
N GLN A 70 8.64 9.73 -6.30
CA GLN A 70 7.95 9.35 -7.54
C GLN A 70 6.47 9.71 -7.46
N ILE A 71 6.17 10.99 -7.69
CA ILE A 71 4.87 11.64 -7.43
C ILE A 71 3.68 10.84 -7.98
N LYS A 72 3.74 10.40 -9.25
CA LYS A 72 2.65 9.63 -9.89
C LYS A 72 2.28 8.36 -9.10
N TYR A 73 3.29 7.65 -8.61
CA TYR A 73 3.09 6.41 -7.85
C TYR A 73 2.66 6.69 -6.41
N ILE A 74 3.13 7.79 -5.80
CA ILE A 74 2.68 8.21 -4.46
C ILE A 74 1.16 8.42 -4.47
N PHE A 75 0.62 9.17 -5.44
CA PHE A 75 -0.82 9.37 -5.56
C PHE A 75 -1.57 8.05 -5.77
N LEU A 76 -1.09 7.21 -6.69
CA LEU A 76 -1.70 5.91 -6.98
C LEU A 76 -1.80 5.02 -5.73
N TYR A 77 -0.68 4.79 -5.04
CA TYR A 77 -0.65 3.91 -3.87
C TYR A 77 -1.34 4.53 -2.66
N PHE A 78 -1.38 5.85 -2.56
CA PHE A 78 -2.15 6.52 -1.51
C PHE A 78 -3.65 6.31 -1.69
N THR A 79 -4.16 6.48 -2.92
CA THR A 79 -5.56 6.20 -3.25
C THR A 79 -5.89 4.73 -3.01
N LEU A 80 -5.06 3.80 -3.48
CA LEU A 80 -5.25 2.37 -3.24
C LEU A 80 -5.26 2.05 -1.75
N PHE A 81 -4.32 2.61 -0.98
CA PHE A 81 -4.23 2.42 0.47
C PHE A 81 -5.51 2.89 1.18
N GLN A 82 -5.98 4.12 0.92
CA GLN A 82 -7.13 4.68 1.62
C GLN A 82 -8.42 3.89 1.36
N TRP A 83 -8.71 3.54 0.11
CA TRP A 83 -9.95 2.80 -0.20
C TRP A 83 -9.89 1.35 0.24
N SER A 84 -8.74 0.69 0.12
CA SER A 84 -8.59 -0.69 0.63
C SER A 84 -8.61 -0.74 2.16
N LEU A 85 -8.13 0.29 2.84
CA LEU A 85 -8.23 0.44 4.29
C LEU A 85 -9.68 0.69 4.72
N ALA A 86 -10.42 1.54 4.01
CA ALA A 86 -11.85 1.74 4.24
C ALA A 86 -12.62 0.42 4.14
N LEU A 87 -12.40 -0.32 3.06
CA LEU A 87 -13.02 -1.61 2.83
C LEU A 87 -12.63 -2.63 3.92
N SER A 88 -11.37 -2.63 4.35
CA SER A 88 -10.91 -3.49 5.44
C SER A 88 -11.62 -3.19 6.76
N ILE A 89 -11.83 -1.92 7.08
CA ILE A 89 -12.58 -1.50 8.27
C ILE A 89 -14.06 -1.89 8.16
N THR A 90 -14.70 -1.69 7.00
CA THR A 90 -16.10 -2.10 6.79
C THR A 90 -16.27 -3.60 7.03
N LEU A 91 -15.36 -4.42 6.49
CA LEU A 91 -15.36 -5.86 6.71
C LEU A 91 -15.11 -6.24 8.17
N LEU A 92 -14.25 -5.50 8.88
CA LEU A 92 -13.99 -5.73 10.31
C LEU A 92 -15.24 -5.45 11.17
N ILE A 93 -16.03 -4.43 10.81
CA ILE A 93 -17.26 -4.09 11.53
C ILE A 93 -18.37 -5.11 11.27
N GLY A 94 -18.29 -5.88 10.17
CA GLY A 94 -19.27 -6.91 9.83
C GLY A 94 -20.58 -6.39 9.25
N ASP A 95 -20.69 -5.07 9.04
CA ASP A 95 -21.84 -4.43 8.41
C ASP A 95 -21.44 -3.84 7.05
N ILE A 96 -21.83 -4.54 5.97
CA ILE A 96 -21.52 -4.18 4.59
C ILE A 96 -22.22 -2.86 4.18
N TYR A 97 -23.34 -2.51 4.81
CA TYR A 97 -24.09 -1.28 4.54
C TYR A 97 -23.58 -0.10 5.37
N ASN A 98 -22.51 -0.29 6.14
CA ASN A 98 -21.92 0.78 6.93
C ASN A 98 -21.12 1.75 6.05
N TYR A 99 -21.84 2.65 5.39
CA TYR A 99 -21.28 3.71 4.56
C TYR A 99 -20.57 4.78 5.37
N TRP A 100 -20.74 4.83 6.70
CA TRP A 100 -20.12 5.84 7.56
C TRP A 100 -18.60 5.83 7.47
N VAL A 101 -17.99 4.65 7.35
CA VAL A 101 -16.53 4.50 7.17
C VAL A 101 -16.05 5.29 5.95
N TYR A 102 -16.76 5.20 4.83
CA TYR A 102 -16.41 5.91 3.60
C TYR A 102 -16.69 7.41 3.69
N ILE A 103 -17.80 7.80 4.33
CA ILE A 103 -18.14 9.21 4.56
C ILE A 103 -17.06 9.91 5.39
N ILE A 104 -16.49 9.22 6.40
CA ILE A 104 -15.41 9.75 7.24
C ILE A 104 -14.07 9.75 6.51
N ILE A 105 -13.77 8.70 5.73
CA ILE A 105 -12.49 8.58 5.01
C ILE A 105 -12.38 9.56 3.84
N LEU A 106 -13.49 9.89 3.18
CA LEU A 106 -13.50 10.79 2.03
C LEU A 106 -12.89 12.19 2.31
N PRO A 107 -13.29 12.95 3.37
CA PRO A 107 -12.67 14.23 3.67
C PRO A 107 -11.20 14.10 4.04
N ILE A 108 -10.82 13.04 4.76
CA ILE A 108 -9.41 12.76 5.10
C ILE A 108 -8.59 12.51 3.84
N TYR A 109 -9.13 11.72 2.91
CA TYR A 109 -8.52 11.42 1.62
C TYR A 109 -8.31 12.70 0.80
N LEU A 110 -9.35 13.54 0.67
CA LEU A 110 -9.27 14.80 -0.07
C LEU A 110 -8.25 15.76 0.55
N PHE A 111 -8.24 15.89 1.89
CA PHE A 111 -7.29 16.74 2.60
C PHE A 111 -5.84 16.32 2.35
N ILE A 112 -5.53 15.03 2.51
CA ILE A 112 -4.17 14.53 2.29
C ILE A 112 -3.79 14.62 0.82
N LEU A 113 -4.71 14.32 -0.11
CA LEU A 113 -4.45 14.46 -1.54
C LEU A 113 -4.12 15.91 -1.91
N PHE A 114 -4.87 16.87 -1.37
CA PHE A 114 -4.57 18.29 -1.53
C PHE A 114 -3.21 18.66 -0.94
N MET A 115 -2.87 18.16 0.26
CA MET A 115 -1.57 18.37 0.88
C MET A 115 -0.42 17.83 0.01
N LEU A 116 -0.55 16.61 -0.51
CA LEU A 116 0.41 16.01 -1.43
C LEU A 116 0.53 16.83 -2.71
N TYR A 117 -0.59 17.29 -3.27
CA TYR A 117 -0.60 18.18 -4.44
C TYR A 117 0.23 19.43 -4.19
N VAL A 118 -0.02 20.15 -3.10
CA VAL A 118 0.71 21.38 -2.74
C VAL A 118 2.21 21.12 -2.56
N ILE A 119 2.59 20.05 -1.86
CA ILE A 119 4.00 19.72 -1.59
C ILE A 119 4.78 19.42 -2.89
N TYR A 120 4.15 18.71 -3.83
CA TYR A 120 4.85 18.17 -4.99
C TYR A 120 4.73 19.03 -6.25
N ILE A 121 3.64 19.79 -6.44
CA ILE A 121 3.50 20.70 -7.58
C ILE A 121 4.21 22.03 -7.38
N ARG A 122 4.30 22.55 -6.15
CA ARG A 122 5.01 23.82 -5.88
C ARG A 122 6.53 23.73 -6.11
N LYS A 123 7.08 22.53 -6.26
CA LYS A 123 8.52 22.28 -6.49
C LYS A 123 8.91 22.11 -7.97
N ARG A 124 7.95 22.21 -8.90
CA ARG A 124 8.21 22.37 -10.34
C ARG A 124 8.19 23.84 -10.69
#